data_AF-D5AAV2-F1
#
_entry.id   AF-D5AAV2-F1
#
_cell.length_a   1.000
_cell.length_b   1.000
_cell.length_c   1.000
_cell.angle_alpha   90.00
_cell.angle_beta   90.00
_cell.angle_gamma   90.00
#
_symmetry.space_group_name_H-M   'P 1'
#
loop_
_entity.id
_entity.type
_entity.pdbx_description
1 polymer ?
#
loop_
_entity_poly.entity_id
_entity_poly.type
_entity_poly.pdbx_seq_one_letter_code
_entity_poly.pdbx_strand_id
1 'polypeptide(L)'
;MHENSNIEITREILQCLLPGGWLNDEVINLYLELLKEREKREPDKFLKCHFFNTFFYKKLYNPNTKYEYKAVRRWTTPRKIGYSLIDCDKIFVPIHKEIHWCLVIIDMKEKKFQYLDSLGGDDAHVLDVLARYITDEAKDKTGKDLDVSSWEMELVEDLPQQENGSDCGMFMIKYADFHSRGLPLSFFQTHMPYFRKRTAKEILRLKAE
;
A
#
# COMPACT_ATOMS: atom_id res chain seq x y z
N MET A 1 2.30 -9.75 20.27
CA MET A 1 1.41 -9.77 19.09
C MET A 1 0.80 -8.39 18.92
N HIS A 2 0.79 -7.86 17.70
CA HIS A 2 0.05 -6.66 17.36
C HIS A 2 -1.40 -7.02 17.05
N GLU A 3 -2.35 -6.45 17.78
CA GLU A 3 -3.76 -6.88 17.74
C GLU A 3 -4.42 -6.67 16.38
N ASN A 4 -4.25 -5.48 15.77
CA ASN A 4 -4.97 -5.12 14.55
C ASN A 4 -4.49 -5.88 13.32
N SER A 5 -3.18 -6.18 13.24
CA SER A 5 -2.63 -6.98 12.15
C SER A 5 -2.58 -8.47 12.45
N ASN A 6 -2.78 -8.88 13.71
CA ASN A 6 -2.61 -10.25 14.19
C ASN A 6 -1.21 -10.84 13.89
N ILE A 7 -0.17 -10.00 13.94
CA ILE A 7 1.23 -10.39 13.67
C ILE A 7 2.01 -10.44 14.97
N GLU A 8 2.73 -11.52 15.22
CA GLU A 8 3.63 -11.62 16.36
C GLU A 8 4.97 -10.95 16.06
N ILE A 9 5.34 -9.97 16.89
CA ILE A 9 6.62 -9.28 16.73
C ILE A 9 7.71 -10.10 17.40
N THR A 10 8.46 -10.81 16.59
CA THR A 10 9.63 -11.59 17.01
C THR A 10 10.91 -10.97 16.47
N ARG A 11 12.04 -11.39 17.02
CA ARG A 11 13.35 -11.03 16.46
C ARG A 11 13.48 -11.47 15.01
N GLU A 12 12.93 -12.63 14.66
CA GLU A 12 13.02 -13.24 13.33
C GLU A 12 12.38 -12.36 12.26
N ILE A 13 11.13 -11.91 12.47
CA ILE A 13 10.46 -11.07 11.46
C ILE A 13 11.17 -9.73 11.25
N LEU A 14 11.84 -9.21 12.28
CA LEU A 14 12.57 -7.94 12.21
C LEU A 14 13.95 -8.07 11.54
N GLN A 15 14.47 -9.28 11.32
CA GLN A 15 15.78 -9.46 10.68
C GLN A 15 15.81 -8.89 9.26
N CYS A 16 14.68 -8.89 8.55
CA CYS A 16 14.58 -8.31 7.22
C CYS A 16 14.84 -6.80 7.18
N LEU A 17 14.74 -6.09 8.32
CA LEU A 17 15.05 -4.67 8.44
C LEU A 17 16.54 -4.39 8.63
N LEU A 18 17.38 -5.42 8.78
CA LEU A 18 18.83 -5.25 8.75
C LEU A 18 19.30 -4.76 7.36
N PRO A 19 20.47 -4.13 7.25
CA PRO A 19 21.01 -3.68 5.96
C PRO A 19 21.07 -4.83 4.95
N GLY A 20 20.60 -4.58 3.72
CA GLY A 20 20.56 -5.58 2.64
C GLY A 20 19.43 -6.62 2.76
N GLY A 21 18.66 -6.62 3.85
CA GLY A 21 17.53 -7.53 4.04
C GLY A 21 16.33 -7.18 3.17
N TRP A 22 15.70 -8.18 2.58
CA TRP A 22 14.47 -8.01 1.81
C TRP A 22 13.27 -8.04 2.74
N LEU A 23 12.45 -6.99 2.72
CA LEU A 23 11.26 -6.97 3.57
C LEU A 23 10.30 -8.10 3.19
N ASN A 24 9.79 -8.80 4.20
CA ASN A 24 8.75 -9.78 4.04
C ASN A 24 7.36 -9.14 4.19
N ASP A 25 6.35 -9.93 3.85
CA ASP A 25 4.94 -9.55 3.93
C ASP A 25 4.50 -9.20 5.36
N GLU A 26 5.02 -9.87 6.40
CA GLU A 26 4.67 -9.58 7.78
C GLU A 26 5.08 -8.17 8.20
N VAL A 27 6.32 -7.76 7.94
CA VAL A 27 6.81 -6.42 8.26
C VAL A 27 6.09 -5.35 7.46
N ILE A 28 5.83 -5.60 6.18
CA ILE A 28 5.07 -4.67 5.34
C ILE A 28 3.64 -4.51 5.88
N ASN A 29 2.91 -5.62 6.06
CA ASN A 29 1.52 -5.60 6.50
C ASN A 29 1.38 -4.96 7.89
N LEU A 30 2.31 -5.24 8.80
CA LEU A 30 2.37 -4.61 10.10
C LEU A 30 2.56 -3.10 9.97
N TYR A 31 3.55 -2.66 9.19
CA TYR A 31 3.82 -1.23 9.03
C TYR A 31 2.66 -0.47 8.40
N LEU A 32 2.00 -1.04 7.38
CA LEU A 32 0.81 -0.44 6.76
C LEU A 32 -0.36 -0.29 7.75
N GLU A 33 -0.56 -1.26 8.64
CA GLU A 33 -1.57 -1.10 9.71
C GLU A 33 -1.17 0.00 10.70
N LEU A 34 0.13 0.16 11.02
CA LEU A 34 0.59 1.27 11.86
C LEU A 34 0.34 2.65 11.21
N LEU A 35 0.45 2.77 9.88
CA LEU A 35 0.11 4.00 9.14
C LEU A 35 -1.39 4.29 9.20
N LYS A 36 -2.23 3.26 9.10
CA LYS A 36 -3.68 3.37 9.27
C LYS A 36 -4.06 3.80 10.69
N GLU A 37 -3.39 3.26 11.71
CA GLU A 37 -3.62 3.67 13.09
C GLU A 37 -3.12 5.08 13.37
N ARG A 38 -2.06 5.55 12.69
CA ARG A 38 -1.59 6.93 12.79
C ARG A 38 -2.68 7.90 12.37
N GLU A 39 -3.34 7.63 11.25
CA GLU A 39 -4.51 8.40 10.80
C GLU A 39 -5.63 8.40 11.85
N LYS A 40 -6.02 7.23 12.38
CA LYS A 40 -7.04 7.15 13.44
C LYS A 40 -6.68 7.93 14.71
N ARG A 41 -5.40 7.99 15.08
CA ARG A 41 -4.92 8.71 16.27
C ARG A 41 -4.99 10.23 16.09
N GLU A 42 -4.75 10.73 14.88
CA GLU A 42 -4.68 12.16 14.57
C GLU A 42 -5.40 12.48 13.24
N PRO A 43 -6.73 12.31 13.18
CA PRO A 43 -7.48 12.38 11.92
C PRO A 43 -7.45 13.77 11.26
N ASP A 44 -7.25 14.84 12.04
CA ASP A 44 -7.14 16.20 11.51
C ASP A 44 -5.79 16.50 10.84
N LYS A 45 -4.78 15.63 11.06
CA LYS A 45 -3.40 15.82 10.55
C LYS A 45 -3.07 14.96 9.34
N PHE A 46 -3.81 13.88 9.13
CA PHE A 46 -3.49 12.87 8.11
C PHE A 46 -4.66 12.66 7.14
N LEU A 47 -4.34 12.24 5.92
CA LEU A 47 -5.37 11.90 4.94
C LEU A 47 -6.09 10.62 5.37
N LYS A 48 -7.39 10.53 5.08
CA LYS A 48 -8.18 9.33 5.34
C LYS A 48 -7.81 8.25 4.31
N CYS A 49 -7.04 7.25 4.73
CA CYS A 49 -6.49 6.27 3.81
C CYS A 49 -6.94 4.84 4.10
N HIS A 50 -7.00 4.02 3.04
CA HIS A 50 -7.08 2.57 3.16
C HIS A 50 -5.77 1.93 2.71
N PHE A 51 -5.29 0.94 3.46
CA PHE A 51 -4.11 0.17 3.10
C PHE A 51 -4.50 -1.30 3.00
N PHE A 52 -4.40 -1.86 1.79
CA PHE A 52 -4.56 -3.29 1.61
C PHE A 52 -3.32 -4.04 2.11
N ASN A 53 -3.54 -5.27 2.58
CA ASN A 53 -2.42 -6.17 2.83
C ASN A 53 -1.82 -6.67 1.51
N THR A 54 -0.60 -7.20 1.58
CA THR A 54 0.20 -7.67 0.44
C THR A 54 -0.42 -8.84 -0.33
N PHE A 55 -1.41 -9.53 0.22
CA PHE A 55 -2.08 -10.66 -0.42
C PHE A 55 -3.28 -10.25 -1.28
N PHE A 56 -3.77 -9.02 -1.12
CA PHE A 56 -4.99 -8.56 -1.79
C PHE A 56 -4.89 -8.67 -3.31
N TYR A 57 -3.88 -8.05 -3.92
CA TYR A 57 -3.77 -8.01 -5.37
C TYR A 57 -3.61 -9.42 -5.97
N LYS A 58 -2.78 -10.27 -5.34
CA LYS A 58 -2.62 -11.68 -5.75
C LYS A 58 -3.92 -12.49 -5.65
N LYS A 59 -4.84 -12.11 -4.76
CA LYS A 59 -6.14 -12.76 -4.63
C LYS A 59 -7.17 -12.19 -5.60
N LEU A 60 -7.04 -10.92 -5.97
CA LEU A 60 -7.87 -10.26 -6.97
C LEU A 60 -7.49 -10.68 -8.40
N TYR A 61 -6.21 -10.79 -8.69
CA TYR A 61 -5.66 -11.10 -10.00
C TYR A 61 -4.88 -12.41 -9.98
N ASN A 62 -5.24 -13.32 -10.87
CA ASN A 62 -4.51 -14.56 -11.12
C ASN A 62 -4.37 -14.72 -12.65
N PRO A 63 -3.17 -15.00 -13.20
CA PRO A 63 -2.96 -15.12 -14.64
C PRO A 63 -3.93 -16.07 -15.37
N ASN A 64 -4.43 -17.10 -14.69
CA ASN A 64 -5.34 -18.08 -15.27
C ASN A 64 -6.79 -17.58 -15.36
N THR A 65 -7.26 -16.87 -14.34
CA THR A 65 -8.66 -16.41 -14.22
C THR A 65 -8.84 -14.92 -14.55
N LYS A 66 -7.72 -14.19 -14.66
CA LYS A 66 -7.56 -12.75 -14.93
C LYS A 66 -8.17 -11.82 -13.89
N TYR A 67 -9.36 -12.09 -13.35
CA TYR A 67 -10.01 -11.18 -12.41
C TYR A 67 -11.02 -11.91 -11.50
N GLU A 68 -10.79 -11.85 -10.19
CA GLU A 68 -11.53 -12.61 -9.17
C GLU A 68 -12.14 -11.72 -8.08
N TYR A 69 -12.97 -10.73 -8.44
CA TYR A 69 -13.65 -9.88 -7.46
C TYR A 69 -14.34 -10.66 -6.33
N LYS A 70 -15.01 -11.78 -6.65
CA LYS A 70 -15.69 -12.64 -5.66
C LYS A 70 -14.75 -13.16 -4.56
N ALA A 71 -13.48 -13.37 -4.87
CA ALA A 71 -12.48 -13.87 -3.93
C ALA A 71 -12.08 -12.81 -2.87
N VAL A 72 -12.16 -11.53 -3.23
CA VAL A 72 -11.81 -10.40 -2.36
C VAL A 72 -13.02 -9.59 -1.88
N ARG A 73 -14.22 -9.83 -2.42
CA ARG A 73 -15.47 -9.11 -2.10
C ARG A 73 -15.74 -8.93 -0.61
N ARG A 74 -15.34 -9.88 0.24
CA ARG A 74 -15.60 -9.81 1.69
C ARG A 74 -14.54 -9.03 2.50
N TRP A 75 -13.45 -8.60 1.86
CA TRP A 75 -12.29 -8.02 2.56
C TRP A 75 -12.56 -6.62 3.11
N THR A 76 -13.43 -5.88 2.44
CA THR A 76 -13.72 -4.46 2.66
C THR A 76 -15.20 -4.23 2.99
N THR A 77 -15.85 -5.25 3.57
CA THR A 77 -17.22 -5.09 4.06
C THR A 77 -17.30 -3.98 5.12
N PRO A 78 -18.40 -3.20 5.19
CA PRO A 78 -18.55 -2.16 6.20
C PRO A 78 -18.34 -2.67 7.63
N ARG A 79 -18.76 -3.91 7.93
CA ARG A 79 -18.52 -4.56 9.23
C ARG A 79 -17.03 -4.78 9.53
N LYS A 80 -16.21 -5.06 8.51
CA LYS A 80 -14.79 -5.39 8.67
C LYS A 80 -13.90 -4.16 8.75
N ILE A 81 -14.17 -3.13 7.94
CA ILE A 81 -13.31 -1.94 7.87
C ILE A 81 -13.93 -0.68 8.50
N GLY A 82 -15.25 -0.64 8.70
CA GLY A 82 -15.96 0.47 9.34
C GLY A 82 -16.27 1.66 8.43
N TYR A 83 -15.85 1.63 7.16
CA TYR A 83 -16.04 2.69 6.17
C TYR A 83 -16.18 2.12 4.76
N SER A 84 -16.51 2.95 3.77
CA SER A 84 -16.43 2.58 2.35
C SER A 84 -15.10 3.04 1.75
N LEU A 85 -14.53 2.25 0.85
CA LEU A 85 -13.29 2.63 0.15
C LEU A 85 -13.45 3.94 -0.62
N ILE A 86 -14.64 4.19 -1.19
CA ILE A 86 -14.88 5.40 -1.97
C ILE A 86 -14.95 6.68 -1.12
N ASP A 87 -15.00 6.54 0.22
CA ASP A 87 -14.97 7.66 1.16
C ASP A 87 -13.54 7.93 1.67
N CYS A 88 -12.53 7.21 1.18
CA CYS A 88 -11.13 7.47 1.46
C CYS A 88 -10.57 8.53 0.50
N ASP A 89 -9.56 9.25 0.94
CA ASP A 89 -8.76 10.15 0.11
C ASP A 89 -7.87 9.35 -0.84
N LYS A 90 -7.19 8.33 -0.29
CA LYS A 90 -6.24 7.47 -1.01
C LYS A 90 -6.36 6.02 -0.57
N ILE A 91 -6.18 5.11 -1.53
CA ILE A 91 -6.15 3.66 -1.29
C ILE A 91 -4.80 3.13 -1.77
N PHE A 92 -4.12 2.41 -0.89
CA PHE A 92 -2.78 1.88 -1.12
C PHE A 92 -2.83 0.36 -1.32
N VAL A 93 -2.25 -0.11 -2.43
CA VAL A 93 -2.22 -1.53 -2.80
C VAL A 93 -0.77 -1.96 -3.03
N PRO A 94 -0.15 -2.71 -2.10
CA PRO A 94 1.15 -3.33 -2.35
C PRO A 94 1.05 -4.37 -3.46
N ILE A 95 2.03 -4.35 -4.38
CA ILE A 95 2.14 -5.29 -5.50
C ILE A 95 3.43 -6.08 -5.33
N HIS A 96 3.32 -7.40 -5.25
CA HIS A 96 4.48 -8.30 -5.20
C HIS A 96 4.69 -8.97 -6.56
N LYS A 97 5.74 -8.55 -7.28
CA LYS A 97 6.16 -9.13 -8.56
C LYS A 97 7.35 -10.05 -8.33
N GLU A 98 7.06 -11.31 -8.03
CA GLU A 98 8.05 -12.37 -7.74
C GLU A 98 9.02 -12.05 -6.60
N ILE A 99 10.03 -11.22 -6.87
CA ILE A 99 11.12 -10.81 -5.99
C ILE A 99 11.10 -9.30 -5.69
N HIS A 100 10.12 -8.57 -6.21
CA HIS A 100 10.10 -7.10 -6.20
C HIS A 100 8.80 -6.54 -5.63
N TRP A 101 8.92 -5.47 -4.84
CA TRP A 101 7.80 -4.75 -4.24
C TRP A 101 7.56 -3.42 -4.94
N CYS A 102 6.33 -3.22 -5.40
CA CYS A 102 5.83 -1.98 -6.00
C CYS A 102 4.57 -1.53 -5.27
N LEU A 103 4.11 -0.30 -5.54
CA LEU A 103 2.91 0.26 -4.92
C LEU A 103 1.97 0.79 -5.98
N VAL A 104 0.66 0.52 -5.83
CA VAL A 104 -0.37 1.32 -6.48
C VAL A 104 -1.05 2.23 -5.47
N ILE A 105 -1.29 3.47 -5.88
CA ILE A 105 -2.12 4.44 -5.17
C ILE A 105 -3.32 4.75 -6.05
N ILE A 106 -4.53 4.53 -5.50
CA ILE A 106 -5.77 5.05 -6.08
C ILE A 106 -6.06 6.35 -5.34
N ASP A 107 -5.87 7.48 -6.01
CA ASP A 107 -6.18 8.80 -5.48
C ASP A 107 -7.63 9.15 -5.83
N MET A 108 -8.51 9.04 -4.84
CA MET A 108 -9.94 9.28 -5.01
C MET A 108 -10.26 10.77 -5.15
N LYS A 109 -9.40 11.63 -4.59
CA LYS A 109 -9.56 13.10 -4.64
C LYS A 109 -9.13 13.64 -5.99
N GLU A 110 -7.94 13.26 -6.44
CA GLU A 110 -7.37 13.70 -7.73
C GLU A 110 -7.85 12.86 -8.90
N LYS A 111 -8.65 11.80 -8.65
CA LYS A 111 -9.21 10.90 -9.68
C LYS A 111 -8.13 10.31 -10.58
N LYS A 112 -7.15 9.63 -9.97
CA LYS A 112 -6.07 8.98 -10.70
C LYS A 112 -5.57 7.70 -10.04
N PHE A 113 -4.98 6.84 -10.86
CA PHE A 113 -4.30 5.63 -10.47
C PHE A 113 -2.81 5.82 -10.73
N GLN A 114 -1.98 5.56 -9.73
CA GLN A 114 -0.54 5.78 -9.82
C GLN A 114 0.20 4.46 -9.54
N TYR A 115 1.06 4.05 -10.47
CA TYR A 115 1.99 2.93 -10.29
C TYR A 115 3.37 3.47 -9.90
N LEU A 116 3.86 3.09 -8.72
CA LEU A 116 5.13 3.52 -8.18
C LEU A 116 6.08 2.32 -8.06
N ASP A 117 7.19 2.40 -8.77
CA ASP A 117 8.23 1.38 -8.80
C ASP A 117 9.61 2.01 -8.61
N SER A 118 10.30 1.62 -7.53
CA SER A 118 11.63 2.13 -7.19
C SER A 118 12.75 1.69 -8.14
N LEU A 119 12.52 0.70 -9.00
CA LEU A 119 13.41 0.28 -10.07
C LEU A 119 13.02 0.86 -11.45
N GLY A 120 12.00 1.72 -11.50
CA GLY A 120 11.53 2.31 -12.76
C GLY A 120 10.80 1.34 -13.68
N GLY A 121 10.33 0.21 -13.15
CA GLY A 121 9.48 -0.71 -13.89
C GLY A 121 8.08 -0.14 -14.15
N ASP A 122 7.44 -0.59 -15.23
CA ASP A 122 6.05 -0.30 -15.52
C ASP A 122 5.17 -1.57 -15.36
N ASP A 123 3.88 -1.35 -15.13
CA ASP A 123 2.82 -2.34 -15.28
C ASP A 123 1.46 -1.65 -15.29
N ALA A 124 1.11 -1.09 -16.45
CA ALA A 124 -0.19 -0.44 -16.66
C ALA A 124 -1.37 -1.40 -16.44
N HIS A 125 -1.16 -2.71 -16.65
CA HIS A 125 -2.21 -3.70 -16.49
C HIS A 125 -2.72 -3.79 -15.04
N VAL A 126 -1.83 -3.63 -14.06
CA VAL A 126 -2.23 -3.53 -12.65
C VAL A 126 -3.21 -2.39 -12.42
N LEU A 127 -3.02 -1.25 -13.09
CA LEU A 127 -3.91 -0.10 -12.96
C LEU A 127 -5.30 -0.41 -13.54
N ASP A 128 -5.38 -1.05 -14.70
CA ASP A 128 -6.66 -1.48 -15.31
C ASP A 128 -7.44 -2.43 -14.39
N VAL A 129 -6.75 -3.38 -13.77
CA VAL A 129 -7.34 -4.35 -12.83
C VAL A 129 -7.91 -3.63 -11.61
N LEU A 130 -7.18 -2.65 -11.08
CA LEU A 130 -7.59 -1.90 -9.89
C LEU A 130 -8.69 -0.86 -10.19
N ALA A 131 -8.71 -0.31 -11.40
CA ALA A 131 -9.80 0.53 -11.88
C ALA A 131 -11.11 -0.25 -11.98
N ARG A 132 -11.06 -1.47 -12.53
CA ARG A 132 -12.22 -2.37 -12.51
C ARG A 132 -12.63 -2.72 -11.08
N TYR A 133 -11.68 -3.01 -10.20
CA TYR A 133 -11.95 -3.35 -8.81
C TYR A 133 -12.70 -2.23 -8.07
N ILE A 134 -12.25 -0.97 -8.18
CA ILE A 134 -12.87 0.12 -7.41
C ILE A 134 -14.30 0.42 -7.91
N THR A 135 -14.57 0.27 -9.21
CA THR A 135 -15.93 0.38 -9.76
C THR A 135 -16.84 -0.76 -9.27
N ASP A 136 -16.36 -2.01 -9.34
CA ASP A 136 -17.13 -3.18 -8.84
C ASP A 136 -17.39 -3.05 -7.33
N GLU A 137 -16.39 -2.59 -6.57
CA GLU A 137 -16.49 -2.40 -5.12
C GLU A 137 -17.48 -1.28 -4.76
N ALA A 138 -17.43 -0.13 -5.44
CA ALA A 138 -18.38 0.96 -5.25
C ALA A 138 -19.82 0.49 -5.51
N LYS A 139 -20.02 -0.29 -6.58
CA LYS A 139 -21.33 -0.83 -6.92
C LYS A 139 -21.82 -1.82 -5.87
N ASP A 140 -20.98 -2.76 -5.44
CA ASP A 140 -21.35 -3.80 -4.47
C ASP A 140 -21.61 -3.25 -3.06
N LYS A 141 -20.81 -2.29 -2.60
CA LYS A 141 -20.88 -1.80 -1.21
C LYS A 141 -21.85 -0.66 -1.01
N THR A 142 -21.98 0.22 -2.01
CA THR A 142 -22.78 1.44 -1.86
C THR A 142 -23.88 1.58 -2.91
N GLY A 143 -23.96 0.68 -3.90
CA GLY A 143 -24.90 0.77 -5.01
C GLY A 143 -24.60 1.89 -6.01
N LYS A 144 -23.51 2.64 -5.79
CA LYS A 144 -23.13 3.79 -6.61
C LYS A 144 -22.37 3.30 -7.84
N ASP A 145 -22.73 3.85 -9.00
CA ASP A 145 -21.96 3.65 -10.23
C ASP A 145 -20.80 4.66 -10.24
N LEU A 146 -19.59 4.18 -9.93
CA LEU A 146 -18.37 4.97 -9.99
C LEU A 146 -17.73 4.81 -11.37
N ASP A 147 -17.86 5.84 -12.20
CA ASP A 147 -17.18 5.91 -13.49
C ASP A 147 -15.74 6.43 -13.32
N VAL A 148 -14.78 5.56 -13.64
CA VAL A 148 -13.34 5.85 -13.59
C VAL A 148 -12.69 5.94 -14.97
N SER A 149 -13.48 5.92 -16.05
CA SER A 149 -12.95 5.92 -17.42
C SER A 149 -12.18 7.19 -17.80
N SER A 150 -12.46 8.30 -17.13
CA SER A 150 -11.79 9.59 -17.32
C SER A 150 -10.65 9.84 -16.32
N TRP A 151 -10.39 8.89 -15.42
CA TRP A 151 -9.33 9.04 -14.42
C TRP A 151 -7.97 8.85 -15.06
N GLU A 152 -6.99 9.61 -14.58
CA GLU A 152 -5.62 9.51 -15.08
C GLU A 152 -4.98 8.18 -14.66
N MET A 153 -4.22 7.57 -15.56
CA MET A 153 -3.44 6.36 -15.33
C MET A 153 -1.96 6.73 -15.44
N GLU A 154 -1.31 6.88 -14.30
CA GLU A 154 0.04 7.41 -14.19
C GLU A 154 1.02 6.29 -13.85
N LEU A 155 1.97 6.03 -14.74
CA LEU A 155 3.19 5.31 -14.41
C LEU A 155 4.18 6.35 -13.93
N VAL A 156 4.43 6.42 -12.62
CA VAL A 156 5.17 7.55 -12.04
C VAL A 156 6.65 7.39 -12.39
N GLU A 157 7.20 8.36 -13.13
CA GLU A 157 8.62 8.35 -13.53
C GLU A 157 9.49 9.18 -12.56
N ASP A 158 8.95 10.29 -12.04
CA ASP A 158 9.67 11.21 -11.13
C ASP A 158 9.47 10.83 -9.65
N LEU A 159 10.16 9.77 -9.23
CA LEU A 159 10.16 9.30 -7.85
C LEU A 159 11.57 8.84 -7.42
N PRO A 160 11.89 8.86 -6.10
CA PRO A 160 13.20 8.41 -5.61
C PRO A 160 13.50 6.95 -6.00
N GLN A 161 14.54 6.69 -6.78
CA GLN A 161 14.86 5.33 -7.22
C GLN A 161 15.79 4.61 -6.24
N GLN A 162 15.68 3.28 -6.18
CA GLN A 162 16.63 2.43 -5.46
C GLN A 162 17.88 2.19 -6.30
N GLU A 163 19.02 2.08 -5.64
CA GLU A 163 20.33 1.85 -6.28
C GLU A 163 20.93 0.47 -5.87
N ASN A 164 20.12 -0.40 -5.25
CA ASN A 164 20.51 -1.75 -4.88
C ASN A 164 19.37 -2.76 -5.14
N GLY A 165 19.59 -4.04 -4.87
CA GLY A 165 18.62 -5.11 -5.12
C GLY A 165 17.76 -5.53 -3.92
N SER A 166 17.67 -4.74 -2.85
CA SER A 166 17.06 -5.17 -1.57
C SER A 166 16.10 -4.17 -0.91
N ASP A 167 16.12 -2.91 -1.35
CA ASP A 167 15.36 -1.84 -0.71
C ASP A 167 13.95 -1.63 -1.27
N CYS A 168 13.50 -2.38 -2.27
CA CYS A 168 12.18 -2.19 -2.89
C CYS A 168 11.03 -2.13 -1.89
N GLY A 169 11.02 -3.04 -0.90
CA GLY A 169 10.05 -3.03 0.18
C GLY A 169 10.14 -1.77 1.06
N MET A 170 11.35 -1.26 1.31
CA MET A 170 11.57 -0.03 2.07
C MET A 170 11.10 1.21 1.30
N PHE A 171 11.42 1.32 0.01
CA PHE A 171 10.91 2.41 -0.84
C PHE A 171 9.38 2.37 -0.90
N MET A 172 8.79 1.20 -1.15
CA MET A 172 7.34 1.01 -1.22
C MET A 172 6.63 1.49 0.07
N ILE A 173 7.08 1.08 1.26
CA ILE A 173 6.46 1.54 2.51
C ILE A 173 6.69 3.04 2.76
N LYS A 174 7.79 3.63 2.26
CA LYS A 174 8.05 5.07 2.41
C LYS A 174 7.25 5.89 1.40
N TYR A 175 6.98 5.39 0.21
CA TYR A 175 5.98 6.01 -0.68
C TYR A 175 4.61 6.06 -0.01
N ALA A 176 4.15 4.93 0.56
CA ALA A 176 2.88 4.89 1.28
C ALA A 176 2.86 5.86 2.46
N ASP A 177 3.94 5.93 3.24
CA ASP A 177 4.09 6.84 4.37
C ASP A 177 3.98 8.32 3.97
N PHE A 178 4.74 8.76 2.97
CA PHE A 178 4.72 10.16 2.52
C PHE A 178 3.38 10.53 1.86
N HIS A 179 2.89 9.71 0.93
CA HIS A 179 1.64 10.00 0.22
C HIS A 179 0.42 9.99 1.14
N SER A 180 0.40 9.15 2.19
CA SER A 180 -0.70 9.15 3.19
C SER A 180 -0.69 10.37 4.12
N ARG A 181 0.39 11.16 4.12
CA ARG A 181 0.46 12.48 4.76
C ARG A 181 0.15 13.62 3.80
N GLY A 182 -0.06 13.33 2.51
CA GLY A 182 -0.16 14.36 1.47
C GLY A 182 1.17 15.09 1.22
N LEU A 183 2.31 14.47 1.54
CA LEU A 183 3.63 15.07 1.38
C LEU A 183 4.29 14.61 0.06
N PRO A 184 5.09 15.48 -0.59
CA PRO A 184 5.93 15.06 -1.70
C PRO A 184 7.05 14.15 -1.22
N LEU A 185 7.45 13.20 -2.08
CA LEU A 185 8.58 12.32 -1.82
C LEU A 185 9.87 13.15 -1.74
N SER A 186 10.45 13.22 -0.55
CA SER A 186 11.67 14.01 -0.28
C SER A 186 12.71 13.17 0.44
N PHE A 187 13.03 12.02 -0.17
CA PHE A 187 14.07 11.13 0.30
C PHE A 187 14.82 10.50 -0.88
N PHE A 188 15.89 9.77 -0.57
CA PHE A 188 16.82 9.18 -1.54
C PHE A 188 17.35 7.86 -0.98
N GLN A 189 18.05 7.08 -1.80
CA GLN A 189 18.70 5.83 -1.42
C GLN A 189 19.59 5.97 -0.16
N THR A 190 20.29 7.09 0.00
CA THR A 190 21.16 7.38 1.15
C THR A 190 20.42 7.40 2.50
N HIS A 191 19.10 7.57 2.49
CA HIS A 191 18.25 7.56 3.68
C HIS A 191 17.79 6.15 4.10
N MET A 192 17.92 5.13 3.25
CA MET A 192 17.43 3.77 3.54
C MET A 192 18.01 3.14 4.83
N PRO A 193 19.32 3.29 5.16
CA PRO A 193 19.85 2.80 6.43
C PRO A 193 19.17 3.43 7.65
N TYR A 194 18.82 4.72 7.57
CA TYR A 194 18.06 5.41 8.61
C TYR A 194 16.62 4.91 8.66
N PHE A 195 15.93 4.83 7.52
CA PHE A 195 14.54 4.39 7.47
C PHE A 195 14.37 2.95 7.95
N ARG A 196 15.31 2.05 7.64
CA ARG A 196 15.31 0.68 8.19
C ARG A 196 15.31 0.66 9.71
N LYS A 197 16.23 1.42 10.33
CA LYS A 197 16.30 1.57 11.80
C LYS A 197 15.06 2.24 12.37
N ARG A 198 14.53 3.26 11.68
CA ARG A 198 13.32 3.99 12.09
C ARG A 198 12.09 3.08 12.05
N THR A 199 11.88 2.35 10.96
CA THR A 199 10.79 1.38 10.80
C THR A 199 10.86 0.30 11.88
N ALA A 200 12.05 -0.24 12.18
CA ALA A 200 12.22 -1.19 13.27
C ALA A 200 11.81 -0.60 14.63
N LYS A 201 12.22 0.64 14.91
CA LYS A 201 11.83 1.36 16.13
C LYS A 201 10.33 1.63 16.21
N GLU A 202 9.69 2.02 15.11
CA GLU A 202 8.25 2.26 15.01
C GLU A 202 7.46 0.96 15.22
N ILE A 203 7.91 -0.15 14.64
CA ILE A 203 7.33 -1.48 14.85
C ILE A 203 7.47 -1.93 16.31
N LEU A 204 8.65 -1.83 16.91
CA LEU A 204 8.87 -2.19 18.31
C LEU A 204 8.03 -1.35 19.28
N ARG A 205 7.67 -0.13 18.88
CA ARG A 205 6.79 0.77 19.64
C ARG A 205 5.31 0.61 19.30
N LEU A 206 4.96 -0.21 18.31
CA LEU A 206 3.62 -0.32 17.75
C LEU A 206 3.03 1.05 17.37
N LYS A 207 3.87 1.93 16.82
CA LYS A 207 3.50 3.31 16.55
C LYS A 207 4.36 3.91 15.43
N ALA A 208 3.73 4.11 14.28
CA ALA A 208 4.25 5.02 13.25
C ALA A 208 4.01 6.48 13.68
N GLU A 209 5.06 7.28 13.56
CA GLU A 209 5.01 8.75 13.71
C GLU A 209 4.56 9.43 12.41
#